data_AF-A0A822F950-F1
#
_entry.id   AF-A0A822F950-F1
#
_cell.length_a   1.000
_cell.length_b   1.000
_cell.length_c   1.000
_cell.angle_alpha   90.00
_cell.angle_beta   90.00
_cell.angle_gamma   90.00
#
_symmetry.space_group_name_H-M   'P 1'
#
loop_
_entity.id
_entity.type
_entity.pdbx_description
1 polymer ?
#
loop_
_entity_poly.entity_id
_entity_poly.type
_entity_poly.pdbx_seq_one_letter_code
_entity_poly.pdbx_strand_id
1 'polypeptide(L)'
;MGKITAPDSFGEISVLLQEAMTCTIVTATHCRLGIVRPGKTLELPEVTRKLLLHTAQRTFAHLSQDDIRREYINQETRKEWTDFKKDILNDIIFKKNIRSGHGKWQHSMSMSTADRLTKSSMH
;
A
#
# COMPACT_ATOMS: atom_id res chain seq x y z
N MET A 1 5.16 -6.31 -13.18
CA MET A 1 3.68 -6.28 -13.07
C MET A 1 3.16 -5.18 -13.98
N GLY A 2 2.12 -5.42 -14.78
CA GLY A 2 1.54 -4.34 -15.56
C GLY A 2 0.87 -3.31 -14.65
N LYS A 3 0.88 -2.05 -15.08
CA LYS A 3 0.32 -0.93 -14.34
C LYS A 3 -0.76 -0.28 -15.18
N ILE A 4 -1.82 0.14 -14.52
CA ILE A 4 -2.92 0.90 -15.12
C ILE A 4 -2.79 2.33 -14.56
N THR A 5 -2.74 3.30 -15.46
CA THR A 5 -2.61 4.73 -15.12
C THR A 5 -3.78 5.51 -15.71
N ALA A 6 -4.09 6.71 -15.21
CA ALA A 6 -5.08 7.53 -15.93
C ALA A 6 -4.48 7.92 -17.31
N PRO A 7 -5.23 7.79 -18.42
CA PRO A 7 -6.68 7.60 -18.55
C PRO A 7 -7.13 6.16 -18.90
N ASP A 8 -6.32 5.15 -18.61
CA ASP A 8 -6.56 3.76 -19.01
C ASP A 8 -7.86 3.20 -18.43
N SER A 9 -8.44 2.25 -19.17
CA SER A 9 -9.62 1.47 -18.77
C SER A 9 -9.30 -0.02 -18.77
N PHE A 10 -10.13 -0.83 -18.10
CA PHE A 10 -9.94 -2.28 -18.02
C PHE A 10 -11.26 -3.02 -17.82
N GLY A 11 -11.26 -4.32 -18.15
CA GLY A 11 -12.40 -5.23 -17.94
C GLY A 11 -13.41 -5.28 -19.09
N GLU A 12 -13.22 -4.47 -20.13
CA GLU A 12 -14.10 -4.38 -21.30
C GLU A 12 -14.18 -5.69 -22.08
N ILE A 13 -13.05 -6.39 -22.24
CA ILE A 13 -12.98 -7.66 -22.97
C ILE A 13 -13.81 -8.73 -22.24
N SER A 14 -13.67 -8.82 -20.91
CA SER A 14 -14.41 -9.79 -20.10
C SER A 14 -15.92 -9.58 -20.20
N VAL A 15 -16.39 -8.33 -20.25
CA VAL A 15 -17.81 -8.03 -20.45
C VAL A 15 -18.28 -8.38 -21.86
N LEU A 16 -17.52 -7.99 -22.89
CA LEU A 16 -17.92 -8.17 -24.29
C LEU A 16 -17.89 -9.64 -24.74
N LEU A 17 -16.94 -10.43 -24.24
CA LEU A 17 -16.82 -11.86 -24.55
C LEU A 17 -17.54 -12.77 -23.54
N GLN A 18 -18.08 -12.22 -22.46
CA GLN A 18 -18.65 -12.99 -21.34
C GLN A 18 -17.65 -13.99 -20.72
N GLU A 19 -16.38 -13.61 -20.67
CA GLU A 19 -15.28 -14.40 -20.10
C GLU A 19 -14.88 -13.88 -18.73
N ALA A 20 -14.51 -14.79 -17.82
CA ALA A 20 -13.99 -14.40 -16.50
C ALA A 20 -12.66 -13.63 -16.62
N MET A 21 -12.46 -12.63 -15.76
CA MET A 21 -11.16 -11.96 -15.65
C MET A 21 -10.12 -12.93 -15.10
N THR A 22 -8.97 -13.03 -15.78
CA THR A 22 -7.86 -13.90 -15.39
C THR A 22 -6.85 -13.25 -14.45
N CYS A 23 -7.03 -11.96 -14.13
CA CYS A 23 -6.11 -11.19 -13.30
C CYS A 23 -6.81 -10.59 -12.08
N THR A 24 -6.00 -10.35 -11.04
CA THR A 24 -6.41 -9.57 -9.86
C THR A 24 -5.89 -8.16 -9.99
N ILE A 25 -6.76 -7.18 -9.76
CA ILE A 25 -6.40 -5.75 -9.79
C ILE A 25 -6.37 -5.24 -8.36
N VAL A 26 -5.23 -4.66 -7.98
CA VAL A 26 -5.01 -4.08 -6.66
C VAL A 26 -4.64 -2.62 -6.83
N THR A 27 -5.29 -1.75 -6.06
CA THR A 27 -5.02 -0.31 -6.08
C THR A 27 -3.79 -0.01 -5.22
N ALA A 28 -2.75 0.58 -5.82
CA ALA A 28 -1.55 0.99 -5.09
C ALA A 28 -1.77 2.25 -4.23
N THR A 29 -2.70 3.11 -4.64
CA THR A 29 -3.05 4.37 -3.97
C THR A 29 -4.57 4.57 -4.00
N HIS A 30 -5.07 5.56 -3.24
CA HIS A 30 -6.48 5.95 -3.35
C HIS A 30 -6.77 6.46 -4.77
N CYS A 31 -7.73 5.84 -5.44
CA CYS A 31 -8.10 6.17 -6.81
C CYS A 31 -9.62 6.36 -6.95
N ARG A 32 -10.02 7.09 -7.99
CA ARG A 32 -11.42 7.22 -8.41
C ARG A 32 -11.59 6.51 -9.73
N LEU A 33 -12.64 5.71 -9.84
CA LEU A 33 -12.94 4.93 -11.04
C LEU A 33 -14.32 5.31 -11.56
N GLY A 34 -14.42 5.50 -12.87
CA GLY A 34 -15.72 5.54 -13.57
C GLY A 34 -16.17 4.11 -13.84
N ILE A 35 -17.39 3.76 -13.45
CA ILE A 35 -17.94 2.41 -13.65
C ILE A 35 -18.97 2.44 -14.76
N VAL A 36 -18.73 1.65 -15.81
CA VAL A 36 -19.73 1.36 -16.85
C VAL A 36 -20.36 0.02 -16.54
N ARG A 37 -21.70 -0.01 -16.44
CA ARG A 37 -22.43 -1.26 -16.14
C ARG A 37 -22.37 -2.21 -17.34
N PRO A 38 -22.20 -3.53 -17.12
CA PRO A 38 -22.13 -4.51 -18.21
C PRO A 38 -23.31 -4.44 -19.19
N GLY A 39 -24.54 -4.28 -18.68
CA GLY A 39 -25.73 -4.17 -19.52
C GLY A 39 -25.67 -3.02 -20.53
N LYS A 40 -25.09 -1.87 -20.14
CA LYS A 40 -24.93 -0.74 -21.06
C LYS A 40 -23.92 -1.01 -22.16
N THR A 41 -22.88 -1.77 -21.87
CA THR A 41 -21.88 -2.18 -22.86
C THR A 41 -22.46 -3.20 -23.85
N LEU A 42 -23.33 -4.10 -23.38
CA LEU A 42 -23.98 -5.11 -24.22
C LEU A 42 -25.10 -4.51 -25.10
N GLU A 43 -25.78 -3.47 -24.61
CA GLU A 43 -26.78 -2.69 -25.37
C GLU A 43 -26.17 -1.89 -26.54
N LEU A 44 -24.85 -1.70 -26.59
CA LEU A 44 -24.20 -0.98 -27.69
C LEU A 44 -24.41 -1.67 -29.04
N PRO A 45 -24.46 -0.92 -30.15
CA PRO A 45 -24.54 -1.50 -31.49
C PRO A 45 -23.40 -2.49 -31.75
N GLU A 46 -23.68 -3.53 -32.55
CA GLU A 46 -22.71 -4.58 -32.85
C GLU A 46 -21.39 -4.04 -33.40
N VAL A 47 -21.45 -3.05 -34.30
CA VAL A 47 -20.27 -2.39 -34.88
C VAL A 47 -19.43 -1.75 -33.78
N THR A 48 -20.06 -1.04 -32.84
CA THR A 48 -19.38 -0.40 -31.70
C THR A 48 -18.74 -1.44 -30.77
N ARG A 49 -19.43 -2.56 -30.50
CA ARG A 49 -18.86 -3.65 -29.68
C ARG A 49 -17.64 -4.28 -30.36
N LYS A 50 -17.68 -4.51 -31.67
CA LYS A 50 -16.54 -5.03 -32.45
C LYS A 50 -15.37 -4.05 -32.47
N LEU A 51 -15.64 -2.76 -32.61
CA LEU A 51 -14.61 -1.71 -32.52
C LEU A 51 -13.95 -1.73 -31.14
N LEU A 52 -14.74 -1.76 -30.06
CA LEU A 52 -14.22 -1.87 -28.70
C LEU A 52 -13.34 -3.10 -28.52
N LEU A 53 -13.79 -4.28 -28.97
CA LEU A 53 -13.01 -5.51 -28.92
C LEU A 53 -11.70 -5.41 -29.69
N HIS A 54 -11.70 -4.77 -30.87
CA HIS A 54 -10.50 -4.61 -31.69
C HIS A 54 -9.51 -3.61 -31.09
N THR A 55 -10.00 -2.55 -30.44
CA THR A 55 -9.16 -1.55 -29.79
C THR A 55 -8.70 -1.94 -28.39
N ALA A 56 -9.41 -2.86 -27.74
CA ALA A 56 -9.09 -3.33 -26.41
C ALA A 56 -7.79 -4.14 -26.44
N GLN A 57 -6.71 -3.52 -25.97
CA GLN A 57 -5.49 -4.26 -25.68
C GLN A 57 -5.74 -5.05 -24.39
N ARG A 58 -5.57 -6.38 -24.44
CA ARG A 58 -5.54 -7.17 -23.20
C ARG A 58 -4.46 -6.59 -22.29
N THR A 59 -4.89 -5.97 -21.19
CA THR A 59 -4.06 -5.13 -20.31
C THR A 59 -2.78 -5.83 -19.82
N PHE A 60 -2.75 -7.17 -19.83
CA PHE A 60 -1.60 -7.97 -19.39
C PHE A 60 -1.24 -9.16 -20.30
N ALA A 61 -1.68 -9.18 -21.57
CA ALA A 61 -1.43 -10.35 -22.43
C ALA A 61 0.05 -10.63 -22.73
N HIS A 62 0.97 -9.71 -22.48
CA HIS A 62 2.38 -9.82 -22.85
C HIS A 62 3.34 -9.64 -21.65
N LEU A 63 2.94 -10.09 -20.44
CA LEU A 63 3.94 -10.23 -19.37
C LEU A 63 4.78 -11.47 -19.66
N SER A 64 6.05 -11.27 -20.02
CA SER A 64 6.98 -12.39 -20.19
C SER A 64 7.32 -13.00 -18.83
N GLN A 65 7.70 -14.29 -18.82
CA GLN A 65 8.14 -14.96 -17.60
C GLN A 65 9.35 -14.26 -16.96
N ASP A 66 10.19 -13.61 -17.78
CA ASP A 66 11.33 -12.84 -17.31
C ASP A 66 10.91 -11.53 -16.63
N ASP A 67 9.84 -10.86 -17.09
CA ASP A 67 9.27 -9.69 -16.40
C ASP A 67 8.72 -10.05 -15.03
N ILE A 68 8.05 -11.20 -14.93
CA ILE A 68 7.52 -11.73 -13.67
C ILE A 68 8.68 -12.04 -12.71
N ARG A 69 9.72 -12.73 -13.20
CA ARG A 69 10.89 -13.10 -12.39
C ARG A 69 11.65 -11.87 -11.90
N ARG A 70 11.89 -10.87 -12.76
CA ARG A 70 12.57 -9.62 -12.39
C ARG A 70 11.82 -8.85 -11.31
N GLU A 71 10.51 -8.73 -11.46
CA GLU A 71 9.66 -8.07 -10.46
C GLU A 71 9.71 -8.80 -9.12
N TYR A 72 9.64 -10.13 -9.13
CA TYR A 72 9.76 -10.94 -7.91
C TYR A 72 11.08 -10.69 -7.19
N ILE A 73 12.21 -10.75 -7.91
CA ILE A 73 13.54 -10.49 -7.33
C ILE A 73 13.60 -9.10 -6.70
N ASN A 74 13.12 -8.07 -7.42
CA ASN A 74 13.10 -6.70 -6.91
C ASN A 74 12.27 -6.56 -5.62
N GLN A 75 11.16 -7.28 -5.50
CA GLN A 75 10.33 -7.27 -4.30
C GLN A 75 11.03 -7.93 -3.12
N GLU A 76 11.63 -9.10 -3.32
CA GLU A 76 12.36 -9.81 -2.25
C GLU A 76 13.58 -9.00 -1.79
N THR A 77 14.38 -8.45 -2.70
CA THR A 77 15.50 -7.58 -2.33
C THR A 77 15.05 -6.35 -1.52
N ARG A 78 13.88 -5.78 -1.83
CA ARG A 78 13.33 -4.65 -1.06
C ARG A 78 12.86 -5.07 0.34
N LYS A 79 12.32 -6.28 0.50
CA LYS A 79 11.98 -6.84 1.82
C LYS A 79 13.23 -7.06 2.65
N GLU A 80 14.23 -7.74 2.08
CA GLU A 80 15.53 -7.98 2.72
C GLU A 80 16.16 -6.67 3.21
N TRP A 81 16.15 -5.63 2.37
CA TRP A 81 16.65 -4.31 2.74
C TRP A 81 15.85 -3.66 3.89
N THR A 82 14.54 -3.87 3.92
CA THR A 82 13.67 -3.34 4.96
C THR A 82 13.93 -4.05 6.29
N ASP A 83 14.14 -5.36 6.27
CA ASP A 83 14.41 -6.13 7.47
C ASP A 83 15.83 -5.87 8.00
N PHE A 84 16.83 -5.78 7.11
CA PHE A 84 18.17 -5.32 7.47
C PHE A 84 18.17 -3.94 8.16
N LYS A 85 17.39 -2.99 7.63
CA LYS A 85 17.24 -1.67 8.26
C LYS A 85 16.63 -1.76 9.65
N LYS A 86 15.62 -2.61 9.86
CA LYS A 86 15.02 -2.82 11.18
C LYS A 86 16.03 -3.40 12.16
N ASP A 87 16.82 -4.37 11.73
CA ASP A 87 17.83 -5.02 12.59
C ASP A 87 18.89 -4.02 13.05
N ILE A 88 19.43 -3.21 12.14
CA ILE A 88 20.37 -2.14 12.50
C ILE A 88 19.71 -1.14 13.46
N LEU A 89 18.48 -0.72 13.17
CA LEU A 89 17.77 0.24 14.01
C LEU A 89 17.61 -0.32 15.43
N ASN A 90 17.21 -1.59 15.55
CA ASN A 90 17.04 -2.28 16.82
C ASN A 90 18.37 -2.44 17.57
N ASP A 91 19.47 -2.79 16.89
CA ASP A 91 20.80 -2.89 17.51
C ASP A 91 21.28 -1.53 18.05
N ILE A 92 21.08 -0.44 17.28
CA ILE A 92 21.41 0.91 17.74
C ILE A 92 20.55 1.32 18.93
N ILE A 93 19.24 1.03 18.89
CA ILE A 93 18.31 1.30 20.00
C ILE A 93 18.76 0.57 21.26
N PHE A 94 19.09 -0.71 21.15
CA PHE A 94 19.57 -1.55 22.24
C PHE A 94 20.89 -1.01 22.82
N LYS A 95 21.90 -0.77 21.96
CA LYS A 95 23.21 -0.23 22.37
C LYS A 95 23.11 1.14 23.03
N LYS A 96 22.23 2.02 22.54
CA LYS A 96 22.06 3.38 23.06
C LYS A 96 21.03 3.48 24.20
N ASN A 97 20.46 2.35 24.64
CA ASN A 97 19.44 2.25 25.69
C ASN A 97 18.27 3.25 25.45
N ILE A 98 17.90 3.46 24.19
CA ILE A 98 16.86 4.42 23.79
C ILE A 98 15.51 3.75 24.01
N ARG A 99 14.94 3.89 25.21
CA ARG A 99 13.57 3.42 25.49
C ARG A 99 12.57 4.40 24.93
N SER A 100 11.72 3.96 24.00
CA SER A 100 10.55 4.73 23.57
C SER A 100 9.73 5.15 24.79
N GLY A 101 9.50 6.47 24.95
CA GLY A 101 8.78 7.05 26.09
C GLY A 101 9.65 7.60 27.23
N HIS A 102 10.96 7.34 27.26
CA HIS A 102 11.89 7.95 28.21
C HIS A 102 12.89 8.86 27.50
N GLY A 103 12.69 10.18 27.64
CA GLY A 103 13.70 11.15 27.23
C GLY A 103 14.96 11.00 28.09
N LYS A 104 16.15 11.09 27.48
CA LYS A 104 17.44 11.12 28.20
C LYS A 104 17.55 12.22 29.27
N TRP A 105 16.62 13.18 29.22
CA TRP A 105 16.50 14.32 30.11
C TRP A 105 15.17 14.29 30.88
N GLN A 106 14.86 13.17 31.55
CA GLN A 106 13.83 13.21 32.58
C GLN A 106 14.42 13.92 33.80
N HIS A 107 14.15 15.23 33.94
CA HIS A 107 14.33 15.92 35.20
C HIS A 107 13.38 15.28 36.21
N SER A 108 13.91 14.40 37.07
CA SER A 108 13.22 14.09 38.31
C SER A 108 13.23 15.39 39.12
N MET A 109 12.09 16.07 39.19
CA MET A 109 11.85 16.94 40.31
C MET A 109 11.79 16.02 41.53
N SER A 110 12.92 15.86 42.22
CA SER A 110 12.87 15.48 43.62
C SER A 110 12.10 16.59 44.31
N MET A 111 10.83 16.33 44.62
CA MET A 111 10.14 17.11 45.63
C MET A 111 10.96 16.98 46.90
N SER A 112 11.77 18.01 47.17
CA SER A 112 12.34 18.29 48.46
C SER A 112 11.24 18.12 49.49
N THR A 113 11.53 17.35 50.54
CA THR A 113 10.68 17.02 51.68
C THR A 113 10.27 18.24 52.52
N ALA A 114 10.26 19.44 51.96
CA ALA A 114 9.93 20.71 52.62
C ALA A 114 8.42 20.98 52.73
N ASP A 115 7.58 20.41 51.87
CA ASP A 115 6.13 20.69 51.88
C ASP A 115 5.30 19.82 52.86
N ARG A 116 5.96 18.98 53.68
CA ARG A 116 5.26 18.07 54.60
C ARG A 116 5.09 18.62 56.02
N LEU A 117 5.53 19.85 56.33
CA LEU A 117 5.49 20.41 57.70
C LEU A 117 4.65 21.67 57.90
N THR A 118 3.94 22.20 56.91
CA THR A 118 3.07 23.39 57.12
C THR A 118 1.60 23.10 57.35
N LYS A 119 1.18 21.82 57.39
CA LYS A 119 -0.22 21.43 57.72
C LYS A 119 -0.43 20.85 59.13
N SER A 120 0.57 20.93 60.02
CA SER A 120 0.46 20.50 61.42
C SER A 120 0.53 21.65 62.43
N SER A 121 0.05 22.85 62.06
CA SER A 121 -0.15 23.97 62.99
C SER A 121 -1.37 24.79 62.58
N MET A 122 -2.53 24.17 62.65
CA MET A 122 -3.84 24.83 62.80
C MET A 122 -4.74 23.83 63.52
N HIS A 123 -4.55 23.69 64.83
CA HIS A 123 -5.55 23.34 65.85
C HIS A 123 -5.07 23.94 67.17
#